data_AF-A0A933PCZ5-F1
#
_entry.id   AF-A0A933PCZ5-F1
#
_cell.length_a   1.000
_cell.length_b   1.000
_cell.length_c   1.000
_cell.angle_alpha   90.00
_cell.angle_beta   90.00
_cell.angle_gamma   90.00
#
_symmetry.space_group_name_H-M   'P 1'
#
loop_
_entity.id
_entity.type
_entity.pdbx_description
1 polymer ?
#
loop_
_entity_poly.entity_id
_entity_poly.type
_entity_poly.pdbx_seq_one_letter_code
_entity_poly.pdbx_strand_id
1 'polypeptide(L)'
;MTPVELSGPLLALSRALTDAVQAAGRADTAAFDEATSRLGRFDGEHVRRLLGAVVRPLLESSNPDGVDGDDLLELLEDCARAALPWWPGVEPVALAVVLTGAFGIDVAPREELPVQIEDADVTQHAVLVVDHVLRASGRPLKPALDAAFVEIAREDGQDT
;
A
#
# COMPACT_ATOMS: atom_id res chain seq x y z
N MET A 1 14.56 -14.37 12.70
CA MET A 1 13.24 -14.35 12.02
C MET A 1 13.15 -15.58 11.14
N THR A 2 12.17 -16.45 11.38
CA THR A 2 11.93 -17.61 10.52
C THR A 2 11.29 -17.12 9.22
N PRO A 3 11.83 -17.46 8.04
CA PRO A 3 11.24 -17.02 6.78
C PRO A 3 9.84 -17.63 6.59
N VAL A 4 8.87 -16.84 6.15
CA VAL A 4 7.56 -17.35 5.71
C VAL A 4 7.76 -18.04 4.35
N GLU A 5 7.48 -19.34 4.28
CA GLU A 5 7.42 -20.04 2.99
C GLU A 5 6.13 -19.66 2.25
N LEU A 6 6.26 -18.76 1.27
CA LEU A 6 5.13 -18.33 0.44
C LEU A 6 4.74 -19.45 -0.53
N SER A 7 3.51 -19.92 -0.43
CA SER A 7 2.93 -20.91 -1.34
C SER A 7 1.48 -20.56 -1.69
N GLY A 8 0.97 -21.16 -2.77
CA GLY A 8 -0.43 -21.03 -3.18
C GLY A 8 -0.90 -19.57 -3.29
N PRO A 9 -2.01 -19.19 -2.61
CA PRO A 9 -2.56 -17.83 -2.66
C PRO A 9 -1.58 -16.73 -2.22
N LEU A 10 -0.75 -16.96 -1.19
CA LEU A 10 0.20 -15.95 -0.70
C LEU A 10 1.29 -15.62 -1.72
N LEU A 11 1.78 -16.64 -2.44
CA LEU A 11 2.72 -16.44 -3.54
C LEU A 11 2.08 -15.66 -4.70
N ALA A 12 0.81 -15.95 -5.02
CA ALA A 12 0.08 -15.24 -6.06
C ALA A 12 -0.16 -13.76 -5.69
N LEU A 13 -0.51 -13.49 -4.43
CA LEU A 13 -0.65 -12.14 -3.88
C LEU A 13 0.68 -11.37 -3.94
N SER A 14 1.76 -11.98 -3.46
CA SER A 14 3.10 -11.40 -3.49
C SER A 14 3.54 -11.01 -4.91
N ARG A 15 3.26 -11.87 -5.90
CA ARG A 15 3.54 -11.59 -7.31
C ARG A 15 2.69 -10.46 -7.87
N ALA A 16 1.38 -10.48 -7.61
CA ALA A 16 0.49 -9.41 -8.08
C ALA A 16 0.89 -8.04 -7.52
N LEU A 17 1.27 -7.97 -6.24
CA LEU A 17 1.75 -6.74 -5.62
C LEU A 17 3.09 -6.30 -6.21
N THR A 18 4.02 -7.25 -6.41
CA THR A 18 5.31 -6.96 -7.05
C THR A 18 5.13 -6.41 -8.46
N ASP A 19 4.26 -7.02 -9.26
CA ASP A 19 3.97 -6.57 -10.62
C ASP A 19 3.35 -5.17 -10.61
N ALA A 20 2.44 -4.89 -9.68
CA ALA A 20 1.75 -3.60 -9.56
C ALA A 20 2.73 -2.49 -9.17
N VAL A 21 3.59 -2.71 -8.17
CA VAL A 21 4.64 -1.74 -7.78
C VAL A 21 5.63 -1.52 -8.91
N GLN A 22 6.03 -2.59 -9.63
CA GLN A 22 6.92 -2.45 -10.78
C GLN A 22 6.27 -1.67 -11.94
N ALA A 23 4.97 -1.86 -12.18
CA ALA A 23 4.24 -1.12 -13.20
C ALA A 23 4.11 0.37 -12.85
N ALA A 24 3.75 0.68 -11.59
CA ALA A 24 3.77 2.05 -11.07
C ALA A 24 5.15 2.69 -11.25
N GLY A 25 6.20 1.94 -10.92
CA GLY A 25 7.55 2.43 -11.09
C GLY A 25 7.98 2.69 -12.55
N ARG A 26 7.38 2.00 -13.51
CA ARG A 26 7.60 2.27 -14.94
C ARG A 26 6.65 3.32 -15.51
N ALA A 27 5.74 3.87 -14.71
CA ALA A 27 4.63 4.71 -15.16
C ALA A 27 3.80 4.03 -16.28
N ASP A 28 3.61 2.71 -16.16
CA ASP A 28 2.91 1.88 -17.15
C ASP A 28 1.47 1.64 -16.72
N THR A 29 0.56 2.51 -17.20
CA THR A 29 -0.86 2.51 -16.86
C THR A 29 -1.51 1.15 -17.11
N ALA A 30 -1.27 0.54 -18.26
CA ALA A 30 -1.93 -0.71 -18.64
C ALA A 30 -1.47 -1.87 -17.75
N ALA A 31 -0.17 -1.98 -17.51
CA ALA A 31 0.36 -3.00 -16.61
C ALA A 31 -0.06 -2.78 -15.15
N PHE A 32 -0.21 -1.52 -14.73
CA PHE A 32 -0.64 -1.14 -13.39
C PHE A 32 -2.11 -1.53 -13.16
N ASP A 33 -2.99 -1.19 -14.09
CA ASP A 33 -4.42 -1.53 -14.02
C ASP A 33 -4.62 -3.06 -14.05
N GLU A 34 -3.86 -3.78 -14.89
CA GLU A 34 -3.91 -5.25 -14.92
C GLU A 34 -3.44 -5.87 -13.60
N ALA A 35 -2.32 -5.39 -13.04
CA ALA A 35 -1.77 -5.93 -11.81
C ALA A 35 -2.67 -5.63 -10.60
N THR A 36 -3.22 -4.43 -10.51
CA THR A 36 -4.15 -4.05 -9.44
C THR A 36 -5.51 -4.73 -9.57
N SER A 37 -5.98 -5.01 -10.80
CA SER A 37 -7.15 -5.88 -11.02
C SER A 37 -6.92 -7.32 -10.51
N ARG A 38 -5.69 -7.85 -10.63
CA ARG A 38 -5.35 -9.16 -10.04
C ARG A 38 -5.33 -9.11 -8.51
N LEU A 39 -4.89 -8.00 -7.90
CA LEU A 39 -4.98 -7.80 -6.45
C LEU A 39 -6.42 -7.78 -5.94
N GLY A 40 -7.34 -7.17 -6.70
CA GLY A 40 -8.77 -7.15 -6.37
C GLY A 40 -9.48 -8.52 -6.37
N ARG A 41 -8.78 -9.60 -6.73
CA ARG A 41 -9.29 -10.98 -6.65
C ARG A 41 -9.03 -11.64 -5.29
N PHE A 42 -8.22 -11.01 -4.45
CA PHE A 42 -7.95 -11.45 -3.09
C PHE A 42 -8.91 -10.76 -2.12
N ASP A 43 -8.94 -11.24 -0.88
CA ASP A 43 -9.69 -10.60 0.19
C ASP A 43 -9.18 -9.17 0.44
N GLY A 44 -10.07 -8.19 0.34
CA GLY A 44 -9.71 -6.77 0.38
C GLY A 44 -9.14 -6.32 1.73
N GLU A 45 -9.61 -6.91 2.84
CA GLU A 45 -9.05 -6.65 4.18
C GLU A 45 -7.62 -7.16 4.26
N HIS A 46 -7.37 -8.40 3.83
CA HIS A 46 -6.04 -8.98 3.84
C HIS A 46 -5.06 -8.16 2.95
N VAL A 47 -5.49 -7.74 1.77
CA VAL A 47 -4.67 -6.89 0.88
C VAL A 47 -4.34 -5.55 1.55
N ARG A 48 -5.33 -4.88 2.15
CA ARG A 48 -5.14 -3.62 2.88
C ARG A 48 -4.19 -3.79 4.06
N ARG A 49 -4.37 -4.85 4.87
CA ARG A 49 -3.49 -5.17 6.01
C ARG A 49 -2.05 -5.37 5.56
N LEU A 50 -1.83 -6.11 4.48
CA LEU A 50 -0.51 -6.32 3.89
C LEU A 50 0.13 -5.01 3.41
N LEU A 51 -0.64 -4.17 2.71
CA LEU A 51 -0.16 -2.87 2.23
C LEU A 51 0.19 -1.93 3.39
N GLY A 52 -0.64 -1.87 4.43
CA GLY A 52 -0.36 -1.12 5.66
C GLY A 52 0.91 -1.62 6.36
N ALA A 53 1.07 -2.94 6.48
CA ALA A 53 2.26 -3.58 7.05
C ALA A 53 3.55 -3.36 6.22
N VAL A 54 3.42 -2.98 4.95
CA VAL A 54 4.57 -2.54 4.12
C VAL A 54 4.82 -1.04 4.28
N VAL A 55 3.78 -0.21 4.19
CA VAL A 55 3.89 1.26 4.19
C VAL A 55 4.40 1.78 5.53
N ARG A 56 3.78 1.37 6.63
CA ARG A 56 4.06 1.93 7.96
C ARG A 56 5.54 1.79 8.37
N PRO A 57 6.19 0.61 8.29
CA PRO A 57 7.60 0.49 8.65
C PRO A 57 8.55 1.27 7.73
N LEU A 58 8.17 1.49 6.47
CA LEU A 58 8.97 2.29 5.55
C LEU A 58 8.92 3.78 5.94
N LEU A 59 7.74 4.28 6.32
CA LEU A 59 7.55 5.65 6.80
C LEU A 59 8.23 5.88 8.16
N GLU A 60 8.03 4.99 9.12
CA GLU A 60 8.70 5.08 10.44
C GLU A 60 10.22 5.02 10.30
N SER A 61 10.77 4.25 9.35
CA SER A 61 12.22 4.19 9.12
C SER A 61 12.82 5.48 8.57
N SER A 62 11.98 6.31 7.92
CA SER A 62 12.42 7.59 7.33
C SER A 62 12.19 8.77 8.28
N ASN A 63 11.38 8.59 9.34
CA ASN A 63 10.99 9.62 10.29
C ASN A 63 11.26 9.16 11.74
N PRO A 64 12.51 9.28 12.23
CA PRO A 64 12.91 8.76 13.55
C PRO A 64 12.18 9.42 14.73
N ASP A 65 11.69 10.65 14.53
CA ASP A 65 10.99 11.43 15.55
C ASP A 65 9.47 11.14 15.58
N GLY A 66 8.99 10.26 14.70
CA GLY A 66 7.58 9.95 14.50
C GLY A 66 7.06 10.52 13.16
N VAL A 67 5.88 10.05 12.75
CA VAL A 67 5.15 10.55 11.57
C VAL A 67 3.94 11.31 12.07
N ASP A 68 3.83 12.59 11.73
CA ASP A 68 2.69 13.43 12.07
C ASP A 68 1.76 13.71 10.88
N GLY A 69 0.72 14.53 11.09
CA GLY A 69 -0.26 14.83 10.06
C GLY A 69 0.30 15.67 8.90
N ASP A 70 1.30 16.50 9.16
CA ASP A 70 1.93 17.33 8.14
C ASP A 70 2.83 16.45 7.25
N ASP A 71 3.55 15.49 7.84
CA ASP A 71 4.34 14.48 7.10
C ASP A 71 3.46 13.65 6.15
N LEU A 72 2.27 13.23 6.62
CA LEU A 72 1.31 12.49 5.79
C LEU A 72 0.73 13.34 4.67
N LEU A 73 0.47 14.62 4.93
CA LEU A 73 -0.03 15.55 3.93
C LEU A 73 1.03 15.80 2.83
N GLU A 74 2.29 16.04 3.21
CA GLU A 74 3.39 16.21 2.26
C GLU A 74 3.56 14.96 1.39
N LEU A 75 3.55 13.77 2.00
CA LEU A 75 3.63 12.50 1.26
C LEU A 75 2.45 12.31 0.31
N LEU A 76 1.23 12.68 0.72
CA LEU A 76 0.05 12.63 -0.13
C LEU A 76 0.23 13.52 -1.37
N GLU A 77 0.64 14.76 -1.16
CA GLU A 77 0.85 15.74 -2.24
C GLU A 77 1.93 15.27 -3.21
N ASP A 78 3.05 14.76 -2.69
CA ASP A 78 4.17 14.25 -3.49
C ASP A 78 3.79 13.00 -4.29
N CYS A 79 3.06 12.07 -3.67
CA CYS A 79 2.54 10.89 -4.33
C CYS A 79 1.58 11.27 -5.47
N ALA A 80 0.62 12.16 -5.19
CA ALA A 80 -0.33 12.64 -6.19
C ALA A 80 0.38 13.35 -7.35
N ARG A 81 1.34 14.25 -7.05
CA ARG A 81 2.11 14.99 -8.05
C ARG A 81 2.93 14.06 -8.94
N ALA A 82 3.50 12.99 -8.38
CA ALA A 82 4.27 12.00 -9.12
C ALA A 82 3.40 11.07 -9.98
N ALA A 83 2.21 10.69 -9.49
CA ALA A 83 1.34 9.72 -10.14
C ALA A 83 0.43 10.32 -11.22
N LEU A 84 -0.12 11.51 -10.97
CA LEU A 84 -1.13 12.15 -11.83
C LEU A 84 -0.74 12.28 -13.32
N PRO A 85 0.53 12.56 -13.70
CA PRO A 85 0.91 12.68 -15.11
C PRO A 85 0.76 11.39 -15.93
N TRP A 86 0.81 10.22 -15.31
CA TRP A 86 0.74 8.92 -16.00
C TRP A 86 -0.47 8.07 -15.61
N TRP A 87 -1.08 8.35 -14.47
CA TRP A 87 -2.31 7.70 -14.04
C TRP A 87 -3.36 8.75 -13.66
N PRO A 88 -4.29 9.10 -14.57
CA PRO A 88 -5.30 10.13 -14.30
C PRO A 88 -6.33 9.76 -13.22
N GLY A 89 -6.33 8.51 -12.73
CA GLY A 89 -7.23 8.01 -11.69
C GLY A 89 -6.86 8.38 -10.26
N VAL A 90 -5.80 9.18 -10.05
CA VAL A 90 -5.41 9.62 -8.71
C VAL A 90 -6.53 10.42 -8.05
N GLU A 91 -6.97 9.93 -6.89
CA GLU A 91 -7.96 10.53 -6.01
C GLU A 91 -7.32 10.85 -4.64
N PRO A 92 -7.14 12.14 -4.29
CA PRO A 92 -6.56 12.55 -3.01
C PRO A 92 -7.26 11.95 -1.78
N VAL A 93 -8.58 11.78 -1.81
CA VAL A 93 -9.32 11.16 -0.69
C VAL A 93 -8.90 9.71 -0.49
N ALA A 94 -8.67 8.95 -1.57
CA ALA A 94 -8.20 7.57 -1.48
C ALA A 94 -6.76 7.49 -0.94
N LEU A 95 -5.87 8.41 -1.33
CA LEU A 95 -4.53 8.51 -0.74
C LEU A 95 -4.60 8.81 0.76
N ALA A 96 -5.47 9.72 1.19
CA ALA A 96 -5.66 10.03 2.60
C ALA A 96 -6.12 8.79 3.39
N VAL A 97 -7.12 8.07 2.89
CA VAL A 97 -7.62 6.81 3.49
C VAL A 97 -6.50 5.77 3.65
N VAL A 98 -5.67 5.60 2.62
CA VAL A 98 -4.53 4.67 2.67
C VAL A 98 -3.53 5.08 3.75
N LEU A 99 -3.15 6.36 3.77
CA LEU A 99 -2.13 6.87 4.68
C LEU A 99 -2.59 6.82 6.12
N THR A 100 -3.80 7.31 6.44
CA THR A 100 -4.33 7.25 7.81
C THR A 100 -4.58 5.81 8.25
N GLY A 101 -5.09 4.96 7.34
CA GLY A 101 -5.30 3.54 7.60
C GLY A 101 -4.01 2.78 7.93
N ALA A 102 -2.88 3.14 7.33
CA ALA A 102 -1.57 2.55 7.66
C ALA A 102 -1.15 2.80 9.13
N PHE A 103 -1.68 3.84 9.76
CA PHE A 103 -1.45 4.17 11.18
C PHE A 103 -2.61 3.75 12.10
N GLY A 104 -3.57 2.99 11.60
CA GLY A 104 -4.75 2.57 12.38
C GLY A 104 -5.69 3.72 12.73
N ILE A 105 -5.64 4.80 11.95
CA ILE A 105 -6.54 5.94 12.10
C ILE A 105 -7.72 5.75 11.16
N ASP A 106 -8.87 5.44 11.74
CA ASP A 106 -10.14 5.44 11.03
C ASP A 106 -10.54 6.90 10.72
N VAL A 107 -10.28 7.32 9.49
CA VAL A 107 -11.02 8.44 8.90
C VAL A 107 -12.48 8.03 8.79
N ALA A 108 -13.39 9.01 8.92
CA ALA A 108 -14.84 8.83 8.98
C ALA A 108 -15.40 7.66 8.13
N PRO A 109 -16.52 7.02 8.53
CA PRO A 109 -17.12 5.93 7.78
C PRO A 109 -17.16 6.25 6.28
N ARG A 110 -16.90 5.25 5.41
CA ARG A 110 -16.77 5.50 3.96
C ARG A 110 -18.00 6.20 3.37
N GLU A 111 -19.17 5.93 3.94
CA GLU A 111 -20.45 6.54 3.59
C GLU A 111 -20.50 8.05 3.86
N GLU A 112 -19.66 8.54 4.76
CA GLU A 112 -19.55 9.94 5.17
C GLU A 112 -18.41 10.69 4.45
N LEU A 113 -17.63 9.99 3.61
CA LEU A 113 -16.57 10.62 2.82
C LEU A 113 -17.15 11.52 1.72
N PRO A 114 -16.47 12.64 1.38
CA PRO A 114 -16.92 13.55 0.31
C PRO A 114 -17.02 12.88 -1.07
N VAL A 115 -16.23 11.82 -1.28
CA VAL A 115 -16.19 11.00 -2.49
C VAL A 115 -16.36 9.55 -2.05
N GLN A 116 -17.19 8.80 -2.77
CA GLN A 116 -17.33 7.37 -2.54
C GLN A 116 -16.11 6.64 -3.13
N ILE A 117 -15.40 5.90 -2.28
CA ILE A 117 -14.16 5.20 -2.63
C ILE A 117 -14.38 3.69 -2.54
N GLU A 118 -14.16 2.99 -3.64
CA GLU A 118 -14.27 1.53 -3.70
C GLU A 118 -12.99 0.86 -3.16
N ASP A 119 -13.07 -0.41 -2.77
CA ASP A 119 -11.89 -1.17 -2.31
C ASP A 119 -10.79 -1.26 -3.37
N ALA A 120 -11.18 -1.30 -4.65
CA ALA A 120 -10.26 -1.28 -5.77
C ALA A 120 -9.46 0.04 -5.81
N ASP A 121 -10.12 1.18 -5.56
CA ASP A 121 -9.47 2.48 -5.52
C ASP A 121 -8.46 2.53 -4.37
N VAL A 122 -8.86 2.13 -3.16
CA VAL A 122 -7.95 2.07 -2.01
C VAL A 122 -6.72 1.21 -2.32
N THR A 123 -6.92 0.05 -2.96
CA THR A 123 -5.84 -0.86 -3.33
C THR A 123 -4.87 -0.22 -4.32
N GLN A 124 -5.39 0.41 -5.38
CA GLN A 124 -4.56 1.11 -6.38
C GLN A 124 -3.73 2.22 -5.74
N HIS A 125 -4.36 3.06 -4.93
CA HIS A 125 -3.69 4.16 -4.24
C HIS A 125 -2.64 3.67 -3.23
N ALA A 126 -2.89 2.56 -2.55
CA ALA A 126 -1.91 1.95 -1.67
C ALA A 126 -0.68 1.43 -2.43
N VAL A 127 -0.84 0.87 -3.63
CA VAL A 127 0.31 0.50 -4.47
C VAL A 127 1.12 1.73 -4.88
N LEU A 128 0.47 2.86 -5.22
CA LEU A 128 1.16 4.12 -5.53
C LEU A 128 1.99 4.62 -4.35
N VAL A 129 1.42 4.61 -3.13
CA VAL A 129 2.15 4.97 -1.91
C VAL A 129 3.34 4.05 -1.68
N VAL A 130 3.18 2.73 -1.86
CA VAL A 130 4.28 1.77 -1.73
C VAL A 130 5.41 2.07 -2.72
N ASP A 131 5.12 2.26 -4.01
CA ASP A 131 6.15 2.62 -5.00
C ASP A 131 6.84 3.94 -4.63
N HIS A 132 6.06 4.96 -4.26
CA HIS A 132 6.57 6.27 -3.91
C HIS A 132 7.55 6.21 -2.73
N VAL A 133 7.15 5.56 -1.63
CA VAL A 133 7.97 5.46 -0.41
C VAL A 133 9.21 4.58 -0.63
N LEU A 134 9.10 3.51 -1.43
CA LEU A 134 10.26 2.69 -1.79
C LEU A 134 11.29 3.47 -2.62
N ARG A 135 10.83 4.31 -3.55
CA ARG A 135 11.70 5.21 -4.32
C ARG A 135 12.38 6.25 -3.44
N ALA A 136 11.61 6.92 -2.58
CA ALA A 136 12.13 7.94 -1.68
C ALA A 136 13.18 7.36 -0.71
N SER A 137 12.94 6.16 -0.19
CA SER A 137 13.86 5.48 0.74
C SER A 137 15.02 4.74 0.05
N GLY A 138 14.97 4.54 -1.27
CA GLY A 138 15.92 3.71 -2.03
C GLY A 138 15.91 2.23 -1.64
N ARG A 139 14.87 1.77 -0.94
CA ARG A 139 14.77 0.39 -0.42
C ARG A 139 14.10 -0.53 -1.45
N PRO A 140 14.52 -1.81 -1.52
CA PRO A 140 13.84 -2.80 -2.35
C PRO A 140 12.50 -3.27 -1.75
N LEU A 141 11.50 -3.55 -2.59
CA LEU A 141 10.19 -4.05 -2.17
C LEU A 141 10.28 -5.40 -1.44
N LYS A 142 11.06 -6.35 -1.97
CA LYS A 142 11.04 -7.74 -1.52
C LYS A 142 11.30 -7.88 0.00
N PRO A 143 12.34 -7.26 0.60
CA PRO A 143 12.54 -7.32 2.04
C PRO A 143 11.41 -6.70 2.86
N ALA A 144 10.77 -5.62 2.37
CA ALA A 144 9.62 -5.02 3.06
C ALA A 144 8.41 -5.97 3.03
N LEU A 145 8.17 -6.61 1.88
CA LEU A 145 7.09 -7.56 1.71
C LEU A 145 7.30 -8.85 2.53
N ASP A 146 8.52 -9.38 2.55
CA ASP A 146 8.86 -10.55 3.38
C ASP A 146 8.65 -10.25 4.88
N ALA A 147 9.04 -9.05 5.34
CA ALA A 147 8.82 -8.61 6.71
C ALA A 147 7.32 -8.45 7.04
N ALA A 148 6.54 -7.87 6.13
CA ALA A 148 5.10 -7.71 6.29
C ALA A 148 4.38 -9.07 6.43
N PHE A 149 4.75 -10.07 5.62
CA PHE A 149 4.19 -11.43 5.77
C PHE A 149 4.56 -12.09 7.09
N VAL A 150 5.81 -11.91 7.56
CA VAL A 150 6.23 -12.41 8.88
C VAL A 150 5.40 -11.78 9.99
N GLU A 151 5.14 -10.47 9.91
CA GLU A 151 4.39 -9.75 10.93
C GLU A 151 2.92 -10.17 10.97
N ILE A 152 2.25 -10.27 9.82
CA ILE A 152 0.85 -10.72 9.75
C ILE A 152 0.71 -12.15 10.27
N ALA A 153 1.62 -13.06 9.88
CA ALA A 153 1.60 -14.43 10.39
C ALA A 153 1.82 -14.49 11.92
N ARG A 154 2.59 -13.54 12.48
CA ARG A 154 2.81 -13.42 13.92
C ARG A 154 1.53 -12.94 14.61
N GLU A 155 0.86 -11.92 14.09
CA GLU A 155 -0.41 -11.40 14.62
C GLU A 155 -1.51 -12.46 14.60
N ASP A 156 -1.72 -13.12 13.46
CA ASP A 156 -2.76 -14.15 13.30
C ASP A 156 -2.53 -15.34 14.25
N GLY A 157 -1.26 -15.65 14.57
CA GLY A 157 -0.90 -16.70 15.53
C GLY A 157 -1.05 -16.30 17.01
N GLN A 158 -1.23 -15.01 17.32
CA GLN A 158 -1.50 -14.51 18.68
C GLN A 158 -2.99 -14.39 18.99
N ASP A 159 -3.85 -14.38 17.97
CA ASP A 159 -5.31 -14.31 18.09
C ASP A 159 -5.99 -15.70 18.14
N THR A 160 -5.20 -16.79 18.22
CA THR A 160 -5.66 -18.20 18.33
C THR A 160 -5.32 -18.78 19.70
#